data_AF-A0A3D1AY27-F1
#
_entry.id   AF-A0A3D1AY27-F1
#
_cell.length_a   1.000
_cell.length_b   1.000
_cell.length_c   1.000
_cell.angle_alpha   90.00
_cell.angle_beta   90.00
_cell.angle_gamma   90.00
#
_symmetry.space_group_name_H-M   'P 1'
#
loop_
_entity.id
_entity.type
_entity.pdbx_description
1 polymer ?
#
loop_
_entity_poly.entity_id
_entity_poly.type
_entity_poly.pdbx_seq_one_letter_code
_entity_poly.pdbx_strand_id
1 'polypeptide(L)'
;VESGQHDYDFDSYRVFTWSLRHHRYETAYIQRRVEGFAPVLRNTVDGHAGFAVCLDSHGRRVRKQYVMIENSVKLTGESSCGEASAAEAITPGSTPGPSTPEAAPSFPERLRERWNRLRQRMRNKQ
;
A
#
# COMPACT_ATOMS: atom_id res chain seq x y z
N VAL A 1 14.43 -32.01 3.58
CA VAL A 1 14.76 -30.74 2.91
C VAL A 1 16.04 -30.28 3.57
N GLU A 2 17.15 -30.43 2.88
CA GLU A 2 18.47 -30.05 3.40
C GLU A 2 18.46 -28.53 3.54
N SER A 3 18.42 -28.05 4.79
CA SER A 3 18.62 -26.64 5.11
C SER A 3 20.10 -26.33 4.93
N GLY A 4 20.53 -26.23 3.68
CA GLY A 4 21.77 -25.56 3.34
C GLY A 4 21.69 -24.14 3.90
N GLN A 5 22.64 -23.76 4.74
CA GLN A 5 22.72 -22.41 5.26
C GLN A 5 23.08 -21.50 4.08
N HIS A 6 22.06 -20.96 3.42
CA HIS A 6 22.21 -19.98 2.37
C HIS A 6 22.32 -18.59 3.00
N ASP A 7 23.13 -17.72 2.42
CA ASP A 7 23.32 -16.35 2.91
C ASP A 7 22.09 -15.44 2.70
N TYR A 8 21.03 -15.96 2.08
CA TYR A 8 19.78 -15.27 1.75
C TYR A 8 18.56 -15.98 2.35
N ASP A 9 17.47 -15.24 2.56
CA ASP A 9 16.26 -15.72 3.25
C ASP A 9 15.28 -16.44 2.31
N PHE A 10 15.25 -16.07 1.03
CA PHE A 10 14.38 -16.69 0.02
C PHE A 10 15.00 -16.69 -1.38
N ASP A 11 14.67 -17.72 -2.17
CA ASP A 11 15.18 -17.92 -3.54
C ASP A 11 14.20 -17.44 -4.64
N SER A 12 12.98 -17.09 -4.22
CA SER A 12 11.86 -16.75 -5.08
C SER A 12 10.76 -16.06 -4.27
N TYR A 13 9.93 -15.26 -4.95
CA TYR A 13 8.73 -14.67 -4.33
C TYR A 13 7.59 -14.54 -5.34
N ARG A 14 6.37 -14.55 -4.82
CA ARG A 14 5.13 -14.50 -5.61
C ARG A 14 4.19 -13.44 -5.04
N VAL A 15 3.51 -12.75 -5.94
CA VAL A 15 2.44 -11.83 -5.58
C VAL A 15 1.13 -12.45 -6.05
N PHE A 16 0.20 -12.59 -5.12
CA PHE A 16 -1.12 -13.13 -5.37
C PHE A 16 -2.15 -12.01 -5.34
N THR A 17 -3.16 -12.15 -6.17
CA THR A 17 -4.34 -11.27 -6.19
C THR A 17 -5.59 -12.11 -6.11
N TRP A 18 -6.64 -11.54 -5.52
CA TRP A 18 -7.91 -12.23 -5.38
C TRP A 18 -8.75 -12.07 -6.65
N SER A 19 -9.10 -13.19 -7.30
CA SER A 19 -9.97 -13.20 -8.47
C SER A 19 -11.43 -13.16 -8.05
N LEU A 20 -12.14 -12.06 -8.34
CA LEU A 20 -13.59 -11.95 -8.07
C LEU A 20 -14.42 -12.89 -8.96
N ARG A 21 -13.94 -13.24 -10.16
CA ARG A 21 -14.65 -14.15 -11.07
C ARG A 21 -14.56 -15.61 -10.63
N HIS A 22 -13.40 -16.02 -10.12
CA HIS A 22 -13.13 -17.41 -9.76
C HIS A 22 -13.14 -17.67 -8.25
N HIS A 23 -13.28 -16.64 -7.42
CA HIS A 23 -13.24 -16.71 -5.95
C HIS A 23 -12.02 -17.45 -5.41
N ARG A 24 -10.83 -17.18 -5.97
CA ARG A 24 -9.56 -17.76 -5.52
C ARG A 24 -8.40 -16.80 -5.75
N TYR A 25 -7.30 -17.01 -5.02
CA TYR A 25 -6.04 -16.33 -5.30
C TYR A 25 -5.42 -16.83 -6.60
N GLU A 26 -4.98 -15.90 -7.43
CA GLU A 26 -4.27 -16.16 -8.67
C GLU A 26 -2.88 -15.51 -8.61
N THR A 27 -1.89 -16.08 -9.31
CA THR A 27 -0.53 -15.53 -9.32
C THR A 27 -0.49 -14.36 -10.30
N ALA A 28 -0.37 -13.14 -9.78
CA ALA A 28 -0.22 -11.92 -10.57
C ALA A 28 1.23 -11.71 -11.03
N TYR A 29 2.19 -12.10 -10.20
CA TYR A 29 3.60 -11.95 -10.49
C TYR A 29 4.42 -13.04 -9.80
N ILE A 30 5.50 -13.46 -10.46
CA ILE A 30 6.44 -14.41 -9.92
C ILE A 30 7.86 -14.01 -10.32
N GLN A 31 8.72 -13.91 -9.32
CA GLN A 31 10.15 -13.77 -9.51
C GLN A 31 10.82 -15.04 -8.98
N ARG A 32 11.69 -15.63 -9.79
CA ARG A 32 12.42 -16.86 -9.48
C ARG A 32 13.91 -16.61 -9.60
N ARG A 33 14.72 -17.49 -9.00
CA ARG A 33 16.19 -17.48 -9.10
C ARG A 33 16.76 -16.13 -8.65
N VAL A 34 16.33 -15.69 -7.49
CA VAL A 34 16.85 -14.49 -6.84
C VAL A 34 17.42 -14.87 -5.50
N GLU A 35 18.36 -14.08 -4.99
CA GLU A 35 18.80 -14.19 -3.61
C GLU A 35 18.17 -13.02 -2.87
N GLY A 36 17.17 -13.30 -2.04
CA GLY A 36 16.33 -12.29 -1.43
C GLY A 36 16.45 -12.22 0.09
N PHE A 37 16.23 -11.03 0.63
CA PHE A 37 16.42 -10.73 2.05
C PHE A 37 15.16 -10.09 2.64
N ALA A 38 14.77 -10.58 3.82
CA ALA A 38 13.70 -10.03 4.62
C ALA A 38 14.15 -8.76 5.38
N PRO A 39 13.22 -7.89 5.82
CA PRO A 39 11.78 -7.93 5.56
C PRO A 39 11.41 -7.37 4.18
N VAL A 40 10.26 -7.81 3.66
CA VAL A 40 9.54 -7.13 2.57
C VAL A 40 8.81 -5.93 3.17
N LEU A 41 8.99 -4.75 2.57
CA LEU A 41 8.33 -3.54 3.02
C LEU A 41 7.07 -3.24 2.20
N ARG A 42 6.07 -2.65 2.84
CA ARG A 42 4.94 -2.03 2.15
C ARG A 42 5.33 -0.60 1.77
N ASN A 43 4.94 -0.15 0.59
CA ASN A 43 5.03 1.26 0.22
C ASN A 43 3.75 1.70 -0.52
N THR A 44 3.71 2.98 -0.87
CA THR A 44 2.64 3.55 -1.69
C THR A 44 3.30 4.44 -2.73
N VAL A 45 2.96 4.23 -4.00
CA VAL A 45 3.52 4.97 -5.14
C VAL A 45 2.34 5.56 -5.91
N ASP A 46 2.28 6.88 -6.00
CA ASP A 46 1.21 7.61 -6.70
C ASP A 46 -0.21 7.20 -6.29
N GLY A 47 -0.41 6.91 -4.99
CA GLY A 47 -1.71 6.49 -4.44
C GLY A 47 -2.06 5.01 -4.67
N HIS A 48 -1.19 4.25 -5.33
CA HIS A 48 -1.34 2.80 -5.52
C HIS A 48 -0.56 2.02 -4.45
N ALA A 49 -1.11 0.88 -4.03
CA ALA A 49 -0.43 -0.03 -3.12
C ALA A 49 0.83 -0.60 -3.79
N GLY A 50 1.92 -0.70 -3.03
CA GLY A 50 3.16 -1.26 -3.49
C GLY A 50 3.90 -2.02 -2.41
N PHE A 51 5.01 -2.63 -2.83
CA PHE A 51 5.91 -3.33 -1.94
C PHE A 51 7.36 -3.16 -2.40
N ALA A 52 8.31 -3.36 -1.49
CA ALA A 52 9.73 -3.31 -1.79
C ALA A 52 10.44 -4.55 -1.25
N VAL A 53 11.32 -5.12 -2.08
CA VAL A 53 12.06 -6.36 -1.79
C VAL A 53 13.55 -6.09 -1.90
N CYS A 54 14.32 -6.51 -0.89
CA CYS A 54 15.77 -6.50 -0.96
C CYS A 54 16.26 -7.76 -1.68
N LEU A 55 17.02 -7.57 -2.75
CA LEU A 55 17.57 -8.63 -3.58
C LEU A 55 19.08 -8.43 -3.74
N ASP A 56 19.83 -9.51 -3.90
CA ASP A 56 21.19 -9.42 -4.39
C ASP A 56 21.20 -9.06 -5.89
N SER A 57 22.08 -8.12 -6.23
CA SER A 57 22.40 -7.76 -7.60
C SER A 57 23.92 -7.71 -7.72
N HIS A 58 24.50 -8.85 -8.11
CA HIS A 58 25.94 -9.01 -8.31
C HIS A 58 26.77 -8.71 -7.04
N GLY A 59 26.36 -9.25 -5.89
CA GLY A 59 27.01 -9.04 -4.60
C GLY A 59 26.66 -7.71 -3.92
N ARG A 60 25.78 -6.90 -4.53
CA ARG A 60 25.25 -5.67 -3.94
C ARG A 60 23.76 -5.82 -3.64
N ARG A 61 23.37 -5.55 -2.41
CA ARG A 61 21.96 -5.58 -2.01
C ARG A 61 21.22 -4.33 -2.52
N VAL A 62 20.26 -4.56 -3.40
CA VAL A 62 19.41 -3.52 -4.02
C VAL A 62 17.95 -3.76 -3.62
N ARG A 63 17.30 -2.71 -3.13
CA ARG A 63 15.88 -2.68 -2.81
C ARG A 63 15.09 -2.28 -4.04
N LYS A 64 14.43 -3.25 -4.64
CA LYS A 64 13.50 -3.07 -5.76
C LYS A 64 12.13 -2.68 -5.25
N GLN A 65 11.60 -1.58 -5.77
CA GLN A 65 10.27 -1.06 -5.42
C GLN A 65 9.28 -1.41 -6.53
N TYR A 66 8.12 -1.90 -6.14
CA TYR A 66 7.08 -2.34 -7.03
C TYR A 66 5.76 -1.67 -6.68
N VAL A 67 4.96 -1.37 -7.71
CA VAL A 67 3.58 -0.90 -7.58
C VAL A 67 2.63 -1.95 -8.13
N MET A 68 1.49 -2.12 -7.47
CA MET A 68 0.38 -2.93 -7.95
C MET A 68 -0.64 -2.00 -8.63
N ILE A 69 -0.75 -2.10 -9.95
CA ILE A 69 -1.75 -1.39 -10.75
C ILE A 69 -2.73 -2.44 -11.28
N GLU A 70 -3.99 -2.32 -10.85
CA GLU A 70 -5.03 -3.32 -11.08
C GLU A 70 -4.58 -4.72 -10.61
N ASN A 71 -4.27 -5.61 -11.55
CA ASN A 71 -3.82 -6.98 -11.30
C ASN A 71 -2.37 -7.22 -11.74
N SER A 72 -1.62 -6.14 -12.02
CA SER A 72 -0.26 -6.19 -12.55
C SER A 72 0.74 -5.57 -11.58
N VAL A 73 1.89 -6.23 -11.42
CA VAL A 73 3.03 -5.71 -10.65
C VAL A 73 4.01 -5.04 -11.61
N LYS A 74 4.38 -3.79 -11.33
CA LYS A 74 5.37 -3.04 -12.11
C LYS A 74 6.52 -2.58 -11.23
N LEU A 75 7.75 -2.69 -11.72
CA LEU A 75 8.91 -2.11 -11.05
C LEU A 75 8.87 -0.59 -11.22
N THR A 76 9.02 0.17 -10.13
CA THR A 76 8.98 1.63 -10.13
C THR A 76 10.31 2.28 -9.81
N GLY A 77 11.21 1.57 -9.13
CA GLY A 77 12.51 2.09 -8.78
C GLY A 77 13.39 1.10 -8.06
N GLU A 78 14.65 1.48 -7.90
CA GLU A 78 15.66 0.74 -7.17
C GLU A 78 16.38 1.69 -6.20
N SER A 79 16.73 1.19 -5.02
CA SER A 79 17.45 1.94 -3.98
C SER A 79 18.44 1.01 -3.28
N SER A 80 19.43 1.52 -2.57
CA SER A 80 20.33 0.65 -1.79
C SER A 80 19.56 0.00 -0.63
N CYS A 81 19.84 -1.27 -0.35
CA CYS A 81 19.43 -1.88 0.92
C CYS A 81 20.38 -1.37 2.02
N GLY A 82 20.24 -0.11 2.42
CA GLY A 82 20.68 0.36 3.73
C GLY A 82 19.68 -0.15 4.77
N GLU A 83 20.15 -0.51 5.97
CA GLU A 83 19.33 -0.93 7.11
C GLU A 83 17.97 -0.26 7.04
N ALA A 84 16.96 -1.04 6.69
CA ALA A 84 15.60 -0.53 6.57
C ALA A 84 15.32 0.13 7.90
N SER A 85 15.29 1.47 7.91
CA SER A 85 15.04 2.26 9.11
C SER A 85 13.87 1.59 9.82
N ALA A 86 14.16 1.01 10.98
CA ALA A 86 13.21 0.35 11.85
C ALA A 86 12.20 1.35 12.45
N ALA A 87 11.96 2.47 11.75
CA ALA A 87 10.93 3.45 12.02
C ALA A 87 9.60 3.13 11.31
N GLU A 88 9.56 2.22 10.33
CA GLU A 88 8.30 1.83 9.66
C GLU A 88 7.84 0.39 9.93
N ALA A 89 8.70 -0.43 10.53
CA ALA A 89 8.30 -1.72 11.09
C ALA A 89 8.14 -1.53 12.59
N ILE A 90 6.93 -1.71 13.11
CA ILE A 90 6.52 -1.62 14.53
C ILE A 90 5.93 -0.24 14.93
N THR A 91 4.69 0.02 14.52
CA THR A 91 3.72 0.68 15.42
C THR A 91 2.58 -0.31 15.74
N PRO A 92 2.78 -1.31 16.61
CA PRO A 92 1.70 -2.03 17.23
C PRO A 92 1.18 -1.12 18.36
N GLY A 93 0.12 -0.37 18.08
CA GLY A 93 -0.55 0.44 19.10
C GLY A 93 -0.51 1.94 18.87
N SER A 94 -0.99 2.40 17.71
CA SER A 94 -1.89 3.54 17.75
C SER A 94 -3.31 2.98 17.84
N THR A 95 -3.68 2.51 19.04
CA THR A 95 -5.09 2.54 19.41
C THR A 95 -5.47 4.01 19.36
N PRO A 96 -6.41 4.46 18.51
CA PRO A 96 -7.07 5.71 18.79
C PRO A 96 -7.88 5.42 20.07
N GLY A 97 -7.29 5.74 21.23
CA GLY A 97 -8.11 6.07 22.38
C GLY A 97 -9.13 7.12 21.94
N PRO A 98 -10.36 7.07 22.46
CA PRO A 98 -11.50 7.77 21.89
C PRO A 98 -11.18 9.26 21.77
N SER A 99 -10.85 9.71 20.56
CA SER A 99 -10.88 11.12 20.26
C SER A 99 -12.34 11.50 20.36
N THR A 100 -12.64 12.29 21.39
CA THR A 100 -13.84 13.10 21.44
C THR A 100 -14.15 13.60 20.03
N PRO A 101 -15.33 13.31 19.46
CA PRO A 101 -15.67 13.83 18.15
C PRO A 101 -15.81 15.34 18.28
N GLU A 102 -14.76 16.07 17.93
CA GLU A 102 -14.85 17.48 17.63
C GLU A 102 -15.73 17.61 16.38
N ALA A 103 -16.93 18.12 16.62
CA ALA A 103 -18.03 18.13 15.69
C ALA A 103 -17.69 18.94 14.43
N ALA A 104 -17.20 18.26 13.40
CA ALA A 104 -17.36 18.76 12.04
C ALA A 104 -18.87 18.71 11.70
N PRO A 105 -19.46 19.81 11.21
CA PRO A 105 -20.88 19.85 10.91
C PRO A 105 -21.22 18.81 9.85
N SER A 106 -22.20 17.99 10.19
CA SER A 106 -22.60 16.84 9.42
C SER A 106 -23.09 17.25 8.02
N PHE A 107 -22.77 16.43 7.01
CA PHE A 107 -23.18 16.60 5.61
C PHE A 107 -24.66 17.04 5.38
N PRO A 108 -25.68 16.62 6.18
CA PRO A 108 -27.04 17.11 6.03
C PRO A 108 -27.25 18.60 6.38
N GLU A 109 -26.37 19.25 7.16
CA GLU A 109 -26.50 20.68 7.49
C GLU A 109 -26.08 21.58 6.32
N ARG A 110 -25.04 21.20 5.57
CA ARG A 110 -24.58 21.94 4.38
C ARG A 110 -25.62 21.94 3.25
N LEU A 111 -26.45 20.89 3.17
CA LEU A 111 -27.49 20.80 2.15
C LEU A 111 -28.69 21.72 2.44
N ARG A 112 -29.03 21.92 3.73
CA ARG A 112 -30.13 22.81 4.16
C ARG A 112 -29.79 24.29 3.93
N GLU A 113 -28.55 24.72 4.19
CA GLU A 113 -28.12 26.11 3.96
C GLU A 113 -28.15 26.51 2.47
N ARG A 114 -27.94 25.55 1.57
CA ARG A 114 -27.93 25.81 0.13
C ARG A 114 -29.35 25.95 -0.45
N TRP A 115 -30.34 25.27 0.13
CA TRP A 115 -31.75 25.37 -0.26
C TRP A 115 -32.41 26.70 0.15
N ASN A 116 -32.10 27.22 1.35
CA ASN A 116 -32.69 28.47 1.83
C ASN A 116 -32.24 29.70 1.00
N ARG A 117 -31.00 29.69 0.48
CA ARG A 117 -30.50 30.73 -0.45
C ARG A 117 -31.21 30.71 -1.80
N LEU A 118 -31.62 29.54 -2.28
CA LEU A 118 -32.38 29.44 -3.54
C LEU A 118 -33.81 29.96 -3.39
N ARG A 119 -34.45 29.75 -2.23
CA ARG A 119 -35.82 30.22 -1.96
C ARG A 119 -35.93 31.74 -1.84
N GLN A 120 -34.92 32.41 -1.31
CA GLN A 120 -34.93 33.89 -1.18
C GLN A 120 -34.85 34.61 -2.53
N ARG A 121 -34.25 34.00 -3.56
CA ARG A 121 -34.21 34.57 -4.91
C ARG A 121 -35.54 34.49 -5.66
N MET A 122 -36.44 33.59 -5.29
CA MET A 122 -37.75 33.46 -5.95
C MET A 122 -38.86 34.30 -5.31
N ARG A 123 -38.58 35.02 -4.20
CA ARG A 123 -39.57 35.90 -3.54
C ARG A 123 -39.42 37.39 -3.89
N ASN A 124 -38.30 37.82 -4.48
CA ASN A 124 -38.07 39.20 -4.93
C ASN A 124 -38.31 39.39 -6.44
N LYS A 125 -39.18 38.58 -7.05
CA LYS A 125 -39.53 38.69 -8.47
C LYS A 125 -41.04 38.65 -8.71
N GLN A 126 -41.80 39.26 -7.78
CA GLN A 126 -43.12 39.84 -8.04
C GLN A 126 -42.98 41.35 -7.96
#